data_AF-A0A1R0KD24-F1
#
_entry.id   AF-A0A1R0KD24-F1
#
_cell.length_a   1.000
_cell.length_b   1.000
_cell.length_c   1.000
_cell.angle_alpha   90.00
_cell.angle_beta   90.00
_cell.angle_gamma   90.00
#
_symmetry.space_group_name_H-M   'P 1'
#
loop_
_entity.id
_entity.type
_entity.pdbx_description
1 polymer ?
#
loop_
_entity_poly.entity_id
_entity_poly.type
_entity_poly.pdbx_seq_one_letter_code
_entity_poly.pdbx_strand_id
1 'polypeptide(L)'
;MSSNNRAHNREVRKKMAATGANFTRAGRAVPPRPSRPLKAVCFTCKTDVPDGGGVIHIQHGDVHRVERALAEQVEQRAAKVTAEGQSGRLTFLTLADLMDQPDEARWQVHCDACNPHAENGCEGCYWFGVERCRTWSQLIDWTAHLIEKEWVLNATDWTQFIRAAAHGTSEVGLICHPSDRYKDA
;
A
#
# COMPACT_ATOMS: atom_id res chain seq x y z
N MET A 1 -30.02 -12.08 20.92
CA MET A 1 -30.85 -12.79 19.92
C MET A 1 -29.99 -13.25 18.72
N SER A 2 -29.15 -14.29 18.88
CA SER A 2 -28.25 -14.80 17.81
C SER A 2 -28.23 -16.34 17.71
N SER A 3 -29.11 -17.03 18.43
CA SER A 3 -29.13 -18.50 18.52
C SER A 3 -29.85 -19.16 17.33
N ASN A 4 -30.90 -18.53 16.80
CA ASN A 4 -31.77 -19.13 15.78
C ASN A 4 -31.09 -19.35 14.42
N ASN A 5 -30.06 -18.57 14.08
CA ASN A 5 -29.44 -18.64 12.75
C ASN A 5 -28.51 -19.87 12.60
N ARG A 6 -27.89 -20.34 13.69
CA ARG A 6 -27.01 -21.52 13.62
C ARG A 6 -27.79 -22.84 13.53
N ALA A 7 -28.92 -22.94 14.23
CA ALA A 7 -29.79 -24.11 14.16
C ALA A 7 -30.39 -24.25 12.75
N HIS A 8 -30.90 -23.14 12.19
CA HIS A 8 -31.39 -23.09 10.83
C HIS A 8 -30.32 -23.51 9.81
N ASN A 9 -29.11 -22.96 9.91
CA ASN A 9 -28.01 -23.32 8.99
C ASN A 9 -27.56 -24.78 9.11
N ARG A 10 -27.64 -25.39 10.31
CA ARG A 10 -27.37 -26.83 10.48
C ARG A 10 -28.45 -27.68 9.81
N GLU A 11 -29.71 -27.30 9.97
CA GLU A 11 -30.82 -28.06 9.40
C GLU A 11 -30.85 -27.97 7.87
N VAL A 12 -30.54 -26.79 7.31
CA VAL A 12 -30.33 -26.60 5.87
C VAL A 12 -29.20 -27.49 5.37
N ARG A 13 -28.03 -27.50 6.04
CA ARG A 13 -26.90 -28.38 5.66
C ARG A 13 -27.26 -29.88 5.74
N LYS A 14 -28.05 -30.29 6.74
CA LYS A 14 -28.47 -31.68 6.91
C LYS A 14 -29.46 -32.10 5.82
N LYS A 15 -30.40 -31.22 5.44
CA LYS A 15 -31.30 -31.43 4.31
C LYS A 15 -30.54 -31.46 2.97
N MET A 16 -29.52 -30.61 2.80
CA MET A 16 -28.67 -30.58 1.60
C MET A 16 -27.77 -31.82 1.46
N ALA A 17 -27.27 -32.38 2.56
CA ALA A 17 -26.51 -33.63 2.52
C ALA A 17 -27.38 -34.86 2.21
N ALA A 18 -28.64 -34.85 2.67
CA ALA A 18 -29.56 -35.97 2.49
C ALA A 18 -30.10 -36.12 1.06
N THR A 19 -30.18 -35.03 0.29
CA THR A 19 -30.72 -35.05 -1.08
C THR A 19 -29.69 -35.45 -2.13
N GLY A 20 -28.42 -35.67 -1.77
CA GLY A 20 -27.37 -35.96 -2.75
C GLY A 20 -27.14 -34.83 -3.76
N ALA A 21 -27.74 -33.65 -3.53
CA ALA A 21 -27.52 -32.43 -4.30
C ALA A 21 -26.15 -31.84 -3.92
N ASN A 22 -25.09 -32.62 -4.17
CA ASN A 22 -23.80 -32.05 -4.45
C ASN A 22 -24.01 -31.22 -5.72
N PHE A 23 -24.16 -29.91 -5.54
CA PHE A 23 -23.60 -29.04 -6.55
C PHE A 23 -22.11 -29.40 -6.57
N THR A 24 -21.73 -30.31 -7.47
CA THR A 24 -20.52 -30.05 -8.25
C THR A 24 -20.66 -28.58 -8.59
N ARG A 25 -19.84 -27.76 -7.94
CA ARG A 25 -19.74 -26.35 -8.24
C ARG A 25 -19.23 -26.39 -9.67
N ALA A 26 -20.16 -26.52 -10.63
CA ALA A 26 -19.93 -26.22 -12.01
C ALA A 26 -19.24 -24.88 -11.90
N GLY A 27 -17.95 -24.88 -12.23
CA GLY A 27 -17.12 -23.71 -12.12
C GLY A 27 -17.75 -22.70 -13.05
N ARG A 28 -18.75 -21.96 -12.56
CA ARG A 28 -18.98 -20.61 -13.01
C ARG A 28 -17.68 -19.94 -12.65
N ALA A 29 -16.76 -19.97 -13.61
CA ALA A 29 -15.69 -19.01 -13.70
C ALA A 29 -16.39 -17.71 -13.40
N VAL A 30 -16.11 -17.15 -12.21
CA VAL A 30 -16.48 -15.77 -11.94
C VAL A 30 -15.81 -15.05 -13.11
N PRO A 31 -16.57 -14.43 -14.04
CA PRO A 31 -15.94 -13.73 -15.12
C PRO A 31 -14.94 -12.78 -14.48
N PRO A 32 -13.69 -12.73 -14.97
CA PRO A 32 -12.69 -11.86 -14.38
C PRO A 32 -13.32 -10.48 -14.28
N ARG A 33 -13.42 -9.92 -13.07
CA ARG A 33 -13.94 -8.57 -12.92
C ARG A 33 -13.07 -7.68 -13.80
N PRO A 34 -13.66 -6.74 -14.57
CA PRO A 34 -12.87 -5.81 -15.34
C PRO A 34 -11.84 -5.16 -14.42
N SER A 35 -10.57 -5.35 -14.74
CA SER A 35 -9.47 -4.82 -13.95
C SER A 35 -9.44 -3.33 -14.17
N ARG A 36 -9.91 -2.58 -13.17
CA ARG A 36 -9.99 -1.11 -13.24
C ARG A 36 -8.59 -0.55 -13.52
N PRO A 37 -8.39 0.19 -14.63
CA PRO A 37 -7.08 0.63 -15.05
C PRO A 37 -6.56 1.76 -14.16
N LEU A 38 -5.25 1.80 -14.00
CA LEU A 38 -4.48 2.87 -13.38
C LEU A 38 -3.53 3.45 -14.43
N LYS A 39 -3.42 4.77 -14.44
CA LYS A 39 -2.41 5.47 -15.23
C LYS A 39 -1.20 5.79 -14.37
N ALA A 40 -0.01 5.59 -14.91
CA ALA A 40 1.22 6.10 -14.32
C ALA A 40 1.53 7.48 -14.93
N VAL A 41 1.85 8.47 -14.10
CA VAL A 41 2.21 9.83 -14.52
C VAL A 41 3.50 10.24 -13.82
N CYS A 42 4.48 10.71 -14.60
CA CYS A 42 5.81 11.04 -14.11
C CYS A 42 5.79 12.26 -13.17
N PHE A 43 6.54 12.19 -12.07
CA PHE A 43 6.65 13.30 -11.09
C PHE A 43 7.39 14.52 -11.65
N THR A 44 8.34 14.33 -12.56
CA THR A 44 9.11 15.43 -13.16
C THR A 44 8.37 16.09 -14.32
N CYS A 45 8.11 15.33 -15.39
CA CYS A 45 7.56 15.91 -16.62
C CYS A 45 6.03 15.91 -16.67
N LYS A 46 5.35 15.30 -15.69
CA LYS A 46 3.88 15.23 -15.59
C LYS A 46 3.20 14.58 -16.80
N THR A 47 3.92 13.77 -17.57
CA THR A 47 3.37 13.04 -18.72
C THR A 47 3.00 11.61 -18.33
N ASP A 48 2.04 11.03 -19.05
CA ASP A 48 1.70 9.62 -18.96
C ASP A 48 2.95 8.75 -19.22
N VAL A 49 3.15 7.75 -18.37
CA VAL A 49 4.24 6.78 -18.48
C VAL A 49 3.66 5.47 -19.05
N PRO A 50 4.11 5.04 -20.24
CA PRO A 50 3.65 3.79 -20.85
C PRO A 50 4.27 2.58 -20.14
N ASP A 51 3.70 1.40 -20.38
CA ASP A 51 4.25 0.13 -19.90
C ASP A 51 5.69 -0.06 -20.41
N GLY A 52 6.60 -0.44 -19.52
CA GLY A 52 8.03 -0.56 -19.82
C GLY A 52 8.77 0.75 -20.08
N GLY A 53 8.12 1.92 -19.94
CA GLY A 53 8.73 3.24 -20.16
C GLY A 53 9.05 4.03 -18.89
N GLY A 54 9.07 3.36 -17.73
CA GLY A 54 9.38 3.99 -16.47
C GLY A 54 9.22 3.07 -15.26
N VAL A 55 9.49 3.64 -14.09
CA VAL A 55 9.59 2.92 -12.82
C VAL A 55 8.80 3.60 -11.71
N ILE A 56 8.35 2.79 -10.77
CA ILE A 56 7.94 3.18 -9.42
C ILE A 56 9.13 2.90 -8.51
N HIS A 57 9.63 3.91 -7.79
CA HIS A 57 10.85 3.77 -7.03
C HIS A 57 10.85 4.57 -5.73
N ILE A 58 11.81 4.24 -4.88
CA ILE A 58 12.16 4.93 -3.65
C ILE A 58 13.67 4.82 -3.45
N GLN A 59 14.28 5.86 -2.88
CA GLN A 59 15.70 5.89 -2.58
C GLN A 59 15.96 5.28 -1.19
N HIS A 60 16.74 4.19 -1.07
CA HIS A 60 17.06 3.63 0.25
C HIS A 60 17.86 4.58 1.13
N GLY A 61 18.62 5.51 0.54
CA GLY A 61 19.28 6.56 1.32
C GLY A 61 18.29 7.40 2.14
N ASP A 62 17.10 7.67 1.59
CA ASP A 62 16.02 8.34 2.32
C ASP A 62 15.42 7.40 3.36
N VAL A 63 15.18 6.14 3.02
CA VAL A 63 14.67 5.12 3.96
C VAL A 63 15.57 5.00 5.18
N HIS A 64 16.88 4.83 4.98
CA HIS A 64 17.85 4.72 6.07
C HIS A 64 17.98 6.01 6.89
N ARG A 65 17.78 7.18 6.28
CA ARG A 65 17.69 8.45 7.03
C ARG A 65 16.50 8.43 7.98
N VAL A 66 15.33 8.01 7.50
CA VAL A 66 14.09 7.95 8.29
C VAL A 66 14.19 6.88 9.39
N GLU A 67 14.68 5.69 9.08
CA GLU A 67 14.87 4.61 10.07
C GLU A 67 15.79 5.05 11.22
N ARG A 68 16.89 5.74 10.93
CA ARG A 68 17.78 6.29 11.97
C ARG A 68 17.09 7.36 12.81
N ALA A 69 16.37 8.28 12.18
CA ALA A 69 15.63 9.31 12.91
C ALA A 69 14.55 8.70 13.83
N LEU A 70 13.84 7.67 13.36
CA LEU A 70 12.87 6.94 14.17
C LEU A 70 13.54 6.21 15.35
N ALA A 71 14.69 5.57 15.12
CA ALA A 71 15.45 4.90 16.18
C ALA A 71 15.92 5.91 17.25
N GLU A 72 16.48 7.05 16.83
CA GLU A 72 16.89 8.14 17.73
C GLU A 72 15.71 8.66 18.57
N GLN A 73 14.53 8.80 17.99
CA GLN A 73 13.33 9.21 18.73
C GLN A 73 12.88 8.18 19.75
N VAL A 74 12.93 6.89 19.41
CA VAL A 74 12.59 5.81 20.34
C VAL A 74 13.55 5.84 21.54
N GLU A 75 14.85 5.99 21.29
CA GLU A 75 15.86 6.11 22.36
C GLU A 75 15.65 7.35 23.23
N GLN A 76 15.41 8.51 22.63
CA GLN A 76 15.14 9.75 23.36
C GLN A 76 13.88 9.64 24.23
N ARG A 77 12.83 8.99 23.72
CA ARG A 77 11.59 8.74 24.50
C ARG A 77 11.84 7.78 25.65
N ALA A 78 12.59 6.70 25.42
CA ALA A 78 12.94 5.75 26.49
C ALA A 78 13.76 6.41 27.61
N ALA A 79 14.69 7.31 27.24
CA ALA A 79 15.48 8.08 28.20
C ALA A 79 14.61 9.05 29.02
N LYS A 80 13.67 9.77 28.38
CA LYS A 80 12.72 10.66 29.07
C LYS A 80 11.85 9.90 30.08
N VAL A 81 11.27 8.77 29.69
CA VAL A 81 10.44 7.93 30.58
C VAL A 81 11.23 7.46 31.81
N THR A 82 12.50 7.09 31.60
CA THR A 82 13.40 6.67 32.69
C THR A 82 13.73 7.84 33.62
N ALA A 83 14.03 9.01 33.08
CA ALA A 83 14.34 10.22 33.84
C ALA A 83 13.16 10.74 34.67
N GLU A 84 11.93 10.61 34.15
CA GLU A 84 10.69 11.05 34.82
C GLU A 84 10.17 10.04 35.86
N GLY A 85 10.84 8.89 36.04
CA GLY A 85 10.44 7.87 37.01
C GLY A 85 9.09 7.21 36.71
N GLN A 86 8.55 7.40 35.51
CA GLN A 86 7.26 6.84 35.09
C GLN A 86 7.40 5.40 34.60
N SER A 87 7.78 4.52 35.51
CA SER A 87 7.75 3.07 35.27
C SER A 87 6.30 2.59 35.12
N GLY A 88 5.90 2.22 33.90
CA GLY A 88 4.67 1.44 33.66
C GLY A 88 3.42 2.23 33.24
N ARG A 89 3.52 3.54 32.96
CA ARG A 89 2.41 4.31 32.38
C ARG A 89 2.51 4.26 30.86
N LEU A 90 1.41 3.94 30.16
CA LEU A 90 1.28 4.09 28.71
C LEU A 90 1.77 5.50 28.35
N THR A 91 2.91 5.58 27.67
CA THR A 91 3.48 6.84 27.22
C THR A 91 2.58 7.34 26.10
N PHE A 92 1.68 8.28 26.42
CA PHE A 92 0.87 8.92 25.41
C PHE A 92 1.79 9.79 24.57
N LEU A 93 1.73 9.64 23.24
CA LEU A 93 2.40 10.56 22.32
C LEU A 93 1.82 11.95 22.58
N THR A 94 2.68 12.92 22.91
CA THR A 94 2.26 14.31 22.98
C THR A 94 2.04 14.86 21.56
N LEU A 95 1.32 15.98 21.45
CA LEU A 95 1.19 16.65 20.15
C LEU A 95 2.56 17.06 19.59
N ALA A 96 3.49 17.46 20.46
CA ALA A 96 4.86 17.77 20.07
C ALA A 96 5.58 16.54 19.51
N ASP A 97 5.42 15.36 20.14
CA ASP A 97 5.99 14.10 19.64
C ASP A 97 5.47 13.68 18.27
N LEU A 98 4.24 14.08 17.92
CA LEU A 98 3.66 13.85 16.60
C LEU A 98 4.18 14.85 15.56
N MET A 99 4.41 16.11 15.95
CA MET A 99 4.94 17.14 15.06
C MET A 99 6.43 16.96 14.74
N ASP A 100 7.19 16.37 15.67
CA ASP A 100 8.61 16.08 15.48
C ASP A 100 8.88 14.81 14.68
N GLN A 101 7.85 14.08 14.20
CA GLN A 101 8.08 12.87 13.40
C GLN A 101 8.88 13.17 12.13
N PRO A 102 9.86 12.33 11.77
CA PRO A 102 10.61 12.51 10.54
C PRO A 102 9.69 12.35 9.33
N ASP A 103 9.91 13.17 8.31
CA ASP A 103 9.22 13.00 7.02
C ASP A 103 9.54 11.62 6.43
N GLU A 104 8.49 10.89 6.03
CA GLU A 104 8.60 9.58 5.42
C GLU A 104 9.39 9.62 4.10
N ALA A 105 10.10 8.53 3.79
CA ALA A 105 10.75 8.37 2.50
C ALA A 105 9.69 8.18 1.40
N ARG A 106 9.83 8.92 0.30
CA ARG A 106 8.76 9.09 -0.68
C ARG A 106 8.85 8.11 -1.84
N TRP A 107 7.75 7.43 -2.14
CA TRP A 107 7.56 6.68 -3.38
C TRP A 107 7.22 7.62 -4.54
N GLN A 108 7.86 7.38 -5.67
CA GLN A 108 7.77 8.23 -6.84
C GLN A 108 7.61 7.41 -8.12
N VAL A 109 7.04 8.04 -9.14
CA VAL A 109 6.93 7.48 -10.49
C VAL A 109 7.73 8.36 -11.43
N HIS A 110 8.65 7.78 -12.18
CA HIS A 110 9.43 8.48 -13.20
C HIS A 110 9.43 7.71 -14.51
N CYS A 111 9.29 8.41 -15.64
CA CYS A 111 9.60 7.84 -16.94
C CYS A 111 11.12 7.69 -17.09
N ASP A 112 11.59 6.83 -17.99
CA ASP A 112 13.02 6.54 -18.15
C ASP A 112 13.86 7.81 -18.38
N ALA A 113 13.36 8.74 -19.18
CA ALA A 113 14.04 10.00 -19.47
C ALA A 113 14.14 10.95 -18.26
N CYS A 114 13.22 10.84 -17.30
CA CYS A 114 13.21 11.67 -16.09
C CYS A 114 13.68 10.90 -14.86
N ASN A 115 14.06 9.63 -15.00
CA ASN A 115 14.48 8.80 -13.89
C ASN A 115 15.82 9.32 -13.39
N PRO A 116 15.89 9.89 -12.16
CA PRO A 116 17.13 10.48 -11.64
C PRO A 116 18.24 9.44 -11.41
N HIS A 117 17.95 8.18 -11.65
CA HIS A 117 18.79 7.02 -11.38
C HIS A 117 19.31 6.33 -12.65
N ALA A 118 18.95 6.81 -13.84
CA ALA A 118 19.29 6.16 -15.11
C ALA A 118 20.80 6.17 -15.43
N GLU A 119 21.51 7.26 -15.08
CA GLU A 119 22.91 7.46 -15.50
C GLU A 119 23.92 6.98 -14.46
N ASN A 120 23.62 7.11 -13.17
CA ASN A 120 24.59 6.82 -12.11
C ASN A 120 24.45 5.42 -11.51
N GLY A 121 23.43 4.66 -11.93
CA GLY A 121 22.98 3.47 -11.22
C GLY A 121 22.53 3.89 -9.83
N CYS A 122 21.25 3.83 -9.50
CA CYS A 122 20.88 4.03 -8.11
C CYS A 122 21.37 2.85 -7.27
N GLU A 123 22.64 2.93 -6.85
CA GLU A 123 23.26 2.09 -5.84
C GLU A 123 22.46 2.29 -4.55
N GLY A 124 21.39 1.50 -4.42
CA GLY A 124 20.46 1.54 -3.29
C GLY A 124 19.08 2.10 -3.58
N CYS A 125 18.55 2.08 -4.81
CA CYS A 125 17.09 2.27 -4.97
C CYS A 125 16.36 0.94 -4.91
N TYR A 126 15.20 0.95 -4.28
CA TYR A 126 14.19 -0.07 -4.53
C TYR A 126 13.28 0.42 -5.64
N TRP A 127 13.08 -0.38 -6.69
CA TRP A 127 12.26 0.00 -7.82
C TRP A 127 11.59 -1.20 -8.49
N PHE A 128 10.53 -0.93 -9.22
CA PHE A 128 9.87 -1.88 -10.12
C PHE A 128 9.18 -1.13 -11.26
N GLY A 129 8.95 -1.81 -12.40
CA GLY A 129 8.34 -1.19 -13.58
C GLY A 129 6.88 -0.80 -13.39
N VAL A 130 6.45 0.27 -14.05
CA VAL A 130 5.07 0.79 -13.95
C VAL A 130 4.01 -0.21 -14.43
N GLU A 131 4.36 -1.11 -15.37
CA GLU A 131 3.49 -2.15 -15.91
C GLU A 131 2.97 -3.11 -14.82
N ARG A 132 3.67 -3.18 -13.69
CA ARG A 132 3.34 -4.01 -12.55
C ARG A 132 2.23 -3.44 -11.66
N CYS A 133 1.76 -2.22 -11.91
CA CYS A 133 0.70 -1.56 -11.13
C CYS A 133 -0.34 -0.86 -12.01
N ARG A 134 -0.59 -1.38 -13.23
CA ARG A 134 -1.53 -0.80 -14.21
C ARG A 134 -2.99 -1.06 -13.93
N THR A 135 -3.29 -1.88 -12.94
CA THR A 135 -4.65 -2.20 -12.51
C THR A 135 -4.72 -2.26 -11.01
N TRP A 136 -5.92 -2.08 -10.45
CA TRP A 136 -6.13 -2.23 -9.01
C TRP A 136 -5.71 -3.59 -8.46
N SER A 137 -5.96 -4.67 -9.19
CA SER A 137 -5.52 -6.02 -8.78
C SER A 137 -4.00 -6.13 -8.73
N GLN A 138 -3.31 -5.59 -9.74
CA GLN A 138 -1.86 -5.57 -9.78
C GLN A 138 -1.27 -4.71 -8.66
N LEU A 139 -1.85 -3.53 -8.41
CA LEU A 139 -1.43 -2.66 -7.31
C LEU A 139 -1.62 -3.35 -5.95
N ILE A 140 -2.73 -4.06 -5.72
CA ILE A 140 -2.97 -4.81 -4.47
C ILE A 140 -1.96 -5.94 -4.31
N ASP A 141 -1.68 -6.69 -5.37
CA ASP A 141 -0.68 -7.77 -5.36
C ASP A 141 0.72 -7.23 -5.01
N TRP A 142 1.12 -6.12 -5.64
CA TRP A 142 2.37 -5.43 -5.30
C TRP A 142 2.37 -4.83 -3.90
N THR A 143 1.23 -4.33 -3.44
CA THR A 143 1.07 -3.86 -2.06
C THR A 143 1.34 -5.00 -1.10
N ALA A 144 0.74 -6.17 -1.31
CA ALA A 144 0.97 -7.35 -0.48
C ALA A 144 2.45 -7.74 -0.44
N HIS A 145 3.12 -7.72 -1.60
CA HIS A 145 4.56 -7.98 -1.67
C HIS A 145 5.42 -6.92 -0.95
N LEU A 146 5.03 -5.65 -0.99
CA LEU A 146 5.80 -4.58 -0.36
C LEU A 146 5.63 -4.56 1.16
N ILE A 147 4.41 -4.80 1.67
CA ILE A 147 4.16 -4.80 3.12
C ILE A 147 4.82 -5.97 3.88
N GLU A 148 5.35 -6.97 3.17
CA GLU A 148 6.22 -8.00 3.75
C GLU A 148 7.55 -7.42 4.26
N LYS A 149 7.89 -6.19 3.89
CA LYS A 149 9.12 -5.50 4.25
C LYS A 149 8.81 -4.47 5.32
N GLU A 150 9.34 -4.66 6.53
CA GLU A 150 9.05 -3.78 7.67
C GLU A 150 9.38 -2.30 7.38
N TRP A 151 10.48 -2.04 6.66
CA TRP A 151 10.88 -0.68 6.31
C TRP A 151 9.84 0.04 5.45
N VAL A 152 9.07 -0.66 4.61
CA VAL A 152 8.01 -0.04 3.80
C VAL A 152 6.92 0.53 4.69
N LEU A 153 6.51 -0.21 5.73
CA LEU A 153 5.43 0.19 6.62
C LEU A 153 5.87 1.26 7.63
N ASN A 154 7.15 1.25 8.03
CA ASN A 154 7.64 2.07 9.12
C ASN A 154 8.31 3.36 8.67
N ALA A 155 8.88 3.39 7.46
CA ALA A 155 9.75 4.49 7.04
C ALA A 155 9.35 5.13 5.69
N THR A 156 8.26 4.70 5.06
CA THR A 156 7.87 5.18 3.72
C THR A 156 6.42 5.61 3.63
N ASP A 157 6.14 6.46 2.64
CA ASP A 157 4.79 6.99 2.38
C ASP A 157 3.92 6.06 1.52
N TRP A 158 4.23 4.75 1.44
CA TRP A 158 3.55 3.81 0.56
C TRP A 158 2.02 3.81 0.74
N THR A 159 1.55 3.94 1.99
CA THR A 159 0.12 4.02 2.30
C THR A 159 -0.50 5.29 1.71
N GLN A 160 0.18 6.43 1.83
CA GLN A 160 -0.22 7.73 1.31
C GLN A 160 -0.20 7.69 -0.23
N PHE A 161 0.81 7.08 -0.84
CA PHE A 161 0.93 6.86 -2.28
C PHE A 161 -0.26 6.07 -2.84
N ILE A 162 -0.65 4.95 -2.21
CA ILE A 162 -1.84 4.18 -2.62
C ILE A 162 -3.13 4.96 -2.39
N ARG A 163 -3.27 5.66 -1.25
CA ARG A 163 -4.45 6.49 -0.97
C ARG A 163 -4.62 7.58 -2.02
N ALA A 164 -3.53 8.23 -2.42
CA ALA A 164 -3.56 9.23 -3.48
C ALA A 164 -4.05 8.64 -4.80
N ALA A 165 -3.57 7.44 -5.16
CA ALA A 165 -4.05 6.71 -6.33
C ALA A 165 -5.54 6.33 -6.23
N ALA A 166 -5.98 5.89 -5.05
CA ALA A 166 -7.35 5.47 -4.79
C ALA A 166 -8.33 6.64 -4.90
N HIS A 167 -7.96 7.79 -4.33
CA HIS A 167 -8.80 8.96 -4.27
C HIS A 167 -8.62 9.90 -5.46
N GLY A 168 -7.57 9.73 -6.28
CA GLY A 168 -7.27 10.61 -7.40
C GLY A 168 -6.90 12.02 -6.94
N THR A 169 -6.25 12.13 -5.77
CA THR A 169 -5.88 13.42 -5.14
C THR A 169 -4.50 13.92 -5.58
N SER A 170 -3.84 13.20 -6.49
CA SER A 170 -2.54 13.57 -7.05
C SER A 170 -2.64 13.65 -8.58
N GLU A 171 -1.95 14.64 -9.14
CA GLU A 171 -1.76 14.81 -10.59
C GLU A 171 -0.60 13.96 -11.13
N VAL A 172 0.19 13.36 -10.25
CA VAL A 172 1.37 12.54 -10.58
C VAL A 172 1.35 11.23 -9.78
N GLY A 173 2.12 10.23 -10.22
CA GLY A 173 2.14 8.90 -9.60
C GLY A 173 1.18 7.94 -10.27
N LEU A 174 0.56 7.06 -9.48
CA LEU A 174 -0.54 6.22 -9.96
C LEU A 174 -1.85 6.99 -9.83
N ILE A 175 -2.61 7.07 -10.92
CA ILE A 175 -3.85 7.82 -10.99
C ILE A 175 -4.98 6.89 -11.44
N CYS A 176 -6.03 6.84 -10.62
CA CYS A 176 -7.33 6.32 -11.03
C CYS A 176 -8.20 7.49 -11.47
N HIS A 177 -8.53 7.57 -12.77
CA HIS A 177 -9.39 8.64 -13.24
C HIS A 177 -10.79 8.50 -12.62
N PRO A 178 -11.43 9.58 -12.13
CA PRO A 178 -12.74 9.48 -11.48
C PRO A 178 -13.81 8.82 -12.36
N SER A 179 -13.75 9.02 -13.68
CA SER A 179 -14.66 8.35 -14.62
C SER A 179 -14.51 6.84 -14.64
N ASP A 180 -13.34 6.31 -14.27
CA ASP A 180 -13.03 4.88 -14.31
C ASP A 180 -13.33 4.20 -12.97
N ARG A 181 -13.65 4.99 -11.93
CA ARG A 181 -14.00 4.47 -10.60
C ARG A 181 -15.36 3.76 -10.56
N TYR A 182 -16.30 4.16 -11.42
CA TYR A 182 -17.70 3.72 -11.36
C TYR A 182 -18.28 3.19 -12.68
N LYS A 183 -17.48 3.04 -13.75
CA LYS A 183 -17.98 2.62 -15.07
C LYS A 183 -18.67 1.24 -15.09
N ASP A 184 -18.43 0.41 -14.07
CA ASP A 184 -18.98 -0.95 -13.96
C ASP A 184 -19.71 -1.21 -12.61
N ALA A 185 -20.12 -0.16 -11.89
CA ALA A 185 -20.77 -0.25 -10.57
C ALA A 185 -22.30 -0.25 -10.66
#